data_AF-A0A350DKG4-F1
#
_entry.id   AF-A0A350DKG4-F1
#
_cell.length_a   1.000
_cell.length_b   1.000
_cell.length_c   1.000
_cell.angle_alpha   90.00
_cell.angle_beta   90.00
_cell.angle_gamma   90.00
#
_symmetry.space_group_name_H-M   'P 1'
#
loop_
_entity.id
_entity.type
_entity.pdbx_description
1 polymer ?
#
loop_
_entity_poly.entity_id
_entity_poly.type
_entity_poly.pdbx_seq_one_letter_code
_entity_poly.pdbx_strand_id
1 'polypeptide(L)' 'MARFYRRRKFCRFTAEGITHIDYKDVELLKQYISDNGKIVPSRITGTSTKYQRQLATAIKQARYLALLPYTDNHQ' A
#
# COMPACT_ATOMS: atom_id res chain seq x y z
N MET A 1 2.78 34.23 -2.17
CA MET A 1 2.54 32.87 -1.63
C MET A 1 3.40 31.88 -2.39
N ALA A 2 4.36 31.22 -1.75
CA ALA A 2 5.23 30.26 -2.42
C ALA A 2 4.40 29.09 -2.96
N ARG A 3 4.37 28.92 -4.29
CA ARG A 3 3.85 27.69 -4.90
C ARG A 3 4.81 26.57 -4.50
N PHE A 4 4.45 25.80 -3.47
CA PHE A 4 5.14 24.56 -3.16
C PHE A 4 4.94 23.61 -4.35
N TYR A 5 5.92 23.59 -5.26
CA TYR A 5 6.01 22.56 -6.29
C TYR A 5 6.29 21.24 -5.59
N ARG A 6 5.22 20.52 -5.20
CA ARG A 6 5.36 19.14 -4.74
C ARG A 6 5.91 18.32 -5.89
N ARG A 7 7.14 17.84 -5.71
CA ARG A 7 7.78 16.88 -6.61
C ARG A 7 6.80 15.74 -6.88
N ARG A 8 6.52 15.43 -8.16
CA ARG A 8 5.64 14.33 -8.52
C ARG A 8 6.25 13.04 -7.97
N LYS A 9 5.53 12.36 -7.07
CA LYS A 9 5.93 11.05 -6.56
C LYS A 9 5.78 10.04 -7.69
N PHE A 10 6.79 9.20 -7.89
CA PHE A 10 6.74 8.12 -8.86
C PHE A 10 6.29 6.84 -8.18
N CYS A 11 5.65 5.96 -8.96
CA CYS A 11 5.20 4.67 -8.46
C CYS A 11 6.40 3.70 -8.44
N ARG A 12 6.71 3.13 -7.26
CA ARG A 12 7.82 2.18 -7.11
C ARG A 12 7.60 0.90 -7.92
N PHE A 13 6.38 0.36 -7.90
CA PHE A 13 6.02 -0.85 -8.65
C PHE A 13 6.24 -0.74 -10.16
N THR A 14 6.03 0.45 -10.73
CA THR A 14 6.31 0.68 -12.16
C THR A 14 7.79 0.78 -12.46
N ALA A 15 8.58 1.32 -11.53
CA ALA A 15 10.02 1.45 -11.68
C ALA A 15 10.74 0.10 -11.51
N GLU A 16 10.24 -0.73 -10.59
CA GLU A 16 10.78 -2.08 -10.31
C GLU A 16 10.25 -3.14 -11.29
N GLY A 17 9.33 -2.80 -12.19
CA GLY A 17 8.80 -3.73 -13.20
C GLY A 17 7.91 -4.84 -12.64
N ILE A 18 7.37 -4.66 -11.43
CA ILE A 18 6.53 -5.64 -10.76
C ILE A 18 5.18 -5.73 -11.46
N THR A 19 4.79 -6.93 -11.89
CA THR A 19 3.54 -7.16 -12.65
C THR A 19 2.36 -7.50 -11.75
N HIS A 20 2.61 -8.18 -10.63
CA HIS A 20 1.60 -8.65 -9.69
C HIS A 20 2.06 -8.45 -8.24
N ILE A 21 1.10 -8.14 -7.36
CA ILE A 21 1.33 -7.95 -5.93
C ILE A 21 0.57 -9.06 -5.20
N ASP A 22 1.30 -10.02 -4.66
CA ASP A 22 0.73 -11.15 -3.96
C ASP A 22 0.37 -10.81 -2.51
N TYR A 23 -0.70 -11.44 -2.00
CA TYR A 23 -1.13 -11.28 -0.61
C TYR A 23 -0.17 -11.96 0.39
N LYS A 24 0.72 -12.81 -0.09
CA LYS A 24 1.68 -13.58 0.72
C LYS A 24 2.90 -12.75 1.13
N ASP A 25 3.18 -11.66 0.42
CA ASP A 25 4.34 -10.81 0.66
C ASP A 25 4.06 -9.82 1.79
N VAL A 26 3.97 -10.32 3.02
CA VAL A 26 3.58 -9.54 4.20
C VAL A 26 4.51 -8.34 4.43
N GLU A 27 5.82 -8.50 4.19
CA GLU A 27 6.80 -7.43 4.36
C GLU A 27 6.54 -6.24 3.41
N LEU A 28 6.17 -6.54 2.17
CA LEU A 28 5.83 -5.53 1.19
C LEU A 28 4.51 -4.85 1.58
N LEU A 29 3.48 -5.63 1.92
CA LEU A 29 2.16 -5.10 2.25
C LEU A 29 2.18 -4.24 3.53
N LYS A 30 3.01 -4.57 4.52
CA LYS A 30 3.19 -3.78 5.75
C LYS A 30 3.61 -2.33 5.45
N GLN A 31 4.43 -2.08 4.42
CA GLN A 31 4.86 -0.73 4.04
C GLN A 31 3.71 0.15 3.51
N TYR A 32 2.59 -0.47 3.10
CA TYR A 32 1.42 0.21 2.54
C TYR A 32 0.24 0.27 3.52
N ILE A 33 0.48 -0.07 4.79
CA ILE A 33 -0.50 -0.01 5.88
C ILE A 33 0.04 0.98 6.93
N SER A 34 -0.86 1.75 7.54
CA SER A 34 -0.53 2.62 8.67
C SER A 34 -0.39 1.81 9.95
N ASP A 35 0.20 2.39 10.98
CA ASP A 35 0.31 1.76 12.31
C ASP A 35 -1.05 1.24 12.84
N ASN A 36 -2.13 1.98 12.60
CA ASN A 36 -3.49 1.60 13.01
C ASN A 36 -4.15 0.50 12.13
N GLY A 37 -3.40 -0.12 11.21
CA GLY A 37 -3.96 -1.13 10.30
C GLY A 37 -4.80 -0.59 9.14
N LYS A 38 -4.75 0.71 8.80
CA LYS A 38 -5.48 1.30 7.65
C LYS A 38 -4.62 1.30 6.39
N ILE A 39 -5.24 1.14 5.21
CA ILE A 39 -4.50 1.19 3.93
C ILE A 39 -4.08 2.63 3.64
N VAL A 40 -2.80 2.84 3.35
CA VAL A 40 -2.26 4.17 3.03
C VAL A 40 -2.75 4.61 1.64
N PRO A 41 -3.29 5.83 1.48
CA PRO A 41 -3.81 6.31 0.21
C PRO A 41 -2.69 6.62 -0.79
N SER A 42 -2.98 6.45 -2.08
CA SER A 42 -2.02 6.64 -3.19
C SER A 42 -1.39 8.03 -3.25
N ARG A 43 -2.05 9.07 -2.73
CA ARG A 43 -1.49 10.43 -2.64
C ARG A 43 -0.23 10.52 -1.74
N ILE A 44 -0.09 9.59 -0.80
CA ILE A 44 1.07 9.55 0.12
C ILE A 44 2.16 8.67 -0.48
N THR A 45 1.81 7.49 -0.98
CA THR A 45 2.77 6.50 -1.49
C THR A 45 3.22 6.77 -2.93
N GLY A 46 2.44 7.51 -3.72
CA GLY A 46 2.73 7.77 -5.14
C GLY A 46 2.46 6.57 -6.06
N THR A 47 1.74 5.55 -5.58
CA THR A 47 1.37 4.37 -6.36
C THR A 47 0.37 4.72 -7.46
N SER A 48 0.49 4.05 -8.62
CA SER A 48 -0.49 4.22 -9.69
C SER A 48 -1.83 3.62 -9.29
N THR A 49 -2.93 4.11 -9.86
CA THR A 49 -4.28 3.64 -9.54
C THR A 49 -4.46 2.15 -9.79
N LYS A 50 -3.78 1.58 -10.80
CA LYS A 50 -3.83 0.14 -11.10
C LYS A 50 -3.21 -0.68 -9.96
N TYR A 51 -2.01 -0.32 -9.53
CA TYR A 51 -1.33 -1.01 -8.43
C TYR A 51 -2.01 -0.75 -7.09
N GLN A 52 -2.59 0.43 -6.86
CA GLN A 52 -3.33 0.71 -5.64
C GLN A 52 -4.56 -0.19 -5.49
N ARG A 53 -5.27 -0.47 -6.59
CA ARG A 53 -6.39 -1.42 -6.58
C ARG A 53 -5.91 -2.83 -6.24
N GLN A 54 -4.83 -3.28 -6.89
CA GLN A 54 -4.23 -4.60 -6.62
C GLN A 54 -3.75 -4.74 -5.16
N LEU A 55 -3.04 -3.73 -4.65
CA LEU A 55 -2.65 -3.64 -3.24
C LEU A 55 -3.85 -3.76 -2.31
N ALA A 56 -4.93 -3.04 -2.61
CA ALA A 56 -6.12 -3.09 -1.77
C ALA A 56 -6.76 -4.49 -1.74
N THR A 57 -6.78 -5.22 -2.86
CA THR A 57 -7.25 -6.61 -2.90
C THR A 57 -6.31 -7.53 -2.12
N ALA A 58 -5.00 -7.44 -2.34
CA ALA A 58 -3.99 -8.25 -1.67
C ALA A 58 -4.00 -8.05 -0.15
N ILE A 59 -4.06 -6.79 0.31
CA ILE A 59 -4.15 -6.46 1.74
C ILE A 59 -5.43 -7.04 2.36
N LYS A 60 -6.58 -6.95 1.67
CA LYS A 60 -7.83 -7.53 2.18
C LYS A 60 -7.74 -9.05 2.29
N GLN A 61 -7.19 -9.72 1.27
CA GLN A 61 -6.97 -11.18 1.29
C GLN A 61 -6.04 -11.59 2.44
N ALA A 62 -4.92 -10.88 2.62
CA ALA A 62 -3.99 -11.12 3.71
C ALA A 62 -4.64 -10.96 5.09
N ARG A 63 -5.56 -10.01 5.26
CA ARG A 63 -6.33 -9.84 6.50
C ARG A 63 -7.30 -10.98 6.76
N TYR A 64 -8.00 -11.48 5.74
CA TYR A 64 -8.88 -12.65 5.89
C TYR A 64 -8.12 -13.91 6.32
N LEU A 65 -6.84 -14.01 5.93
CA LEU A 65 -5.95 -15.11 6.30
C LEU A 65 -5.15 -14.85 7.59
N ALA A 66 -5.47 -13.79 8.35
CA ALA A 66 -4.78 -13.38 9.57
C ALA A 66 -3.28 -13.08 9.41
N LEU A 67 -2.78 -12.85 8.18
CA LEU A 67 -1.40 -12.44 7.92
C LEU A 67 -1.16 -10.96 8.27
N LEU A 68 -2.21 -10.15 8.24
CA LEU A 68 -2.20 -8.73 8.57
C LEU A 68 -3.36 -8.39 9.51
N PRO A 69 -3.13 -7.52 10.52
CA PRO A 69 -4.18 -7.11 11.42
C PRO A 69 -5.15 -6.11 10.76
N TYR A 70 -6.40 -6.12 11.22
CA TYR A 70 -7.40 -5.10 10.88
C TYR A 70 -7.21 -3.82 11.68
N THR A 71 -6.75 -3.95 12.92
CA THR A 71 -6.55 -2.87 13.90
C THR A 71 -5.30 -3.14 14.72
N ASP A 72 -4.71 -2.07 15.24
CA ASP A 72 -3.65 -2.09 16.24
C ASP A 72 -4.08 -2.73 17.58
N ASN A 73 -5.37 -2.68 17.89
CA ASN A 73 -5.94 -3.26 19.12
C ASN A 73 -6.34 -4.74 19.02
N HIS A 74 -5.87 -5.45 17.99
CA HIS A 74 -6.19 -6.88 17.87
C HIS A 74 -5.39 -7.68 18.90
N GLN A 75 -6.05 -8.08 19.98
CA GLN A 75 -5.56 -9.09 20.94
C GLN A 75 -6.00 -10.49 20.52
#